data_AF-A0A521YDZ5-F1
#
_entry.id   AF-A0A521YDZ5-F1
#
_cell.length_a   1.000
_cell.length_b   1.000
_cell.length_c   1.000
_cell.angle_alpha   90.00
_cell.angle_beta   90.00
_cell.angle_gamma   90.00
#
_symmetry.space_group_name_H-M   'P 1'
#
loop_
_entity.id
_entity.type
_entity.pdbx_description
1 polymer ?
#
loop_
_entity_poly.entity_id
_entity_poly.type
_entity_poly.pdbx_seq_one_letter_code
_entity_poly.pdbx_strand_id
1 'polypeptide(L)'
;FRSQRASVAAWQDEAHVQDNRELYRRKFAAVTPILAEVMDVALPDAGFYLWAKVPQRFERPGTPHSSDCHFARELLAQYNVAVLPGSYLARSSTTGAAGNPGAGRIRMALVAGLDECVEAAQRIAAFIRSTQ
;
A
#
# COMPACT_ATOMS: atom_id res chain seq x y z
N PHE A 1 27.40 -22.48 15.99
CA PHE A 1 27.51 -23.55 14.97
C PHE A 1 26.20 -24.28 14.63
N ARG A 2 24.99 -23.71 14.86
CA ARG A 2 23.71 -24.36 14.46
C ARG A 2 22.95 -23.63 13.33
N SER A 3 23.28 -22.37 13.00
CA SER A 3 22.51 -21.57 12.04
C SER A 3 22.85 -21.78 10.56
N GLN A 4 23.97 -22.40 10.21
CA GLN A 4 24.37 -22.56 8.79
C GLN A 4 23.75 -23.79 8.11
N ARG A 5 23.27 -24.79 8.88
CA ARG A 5 22.65 -26.01 8.32
C ARG A 5 21.14 -25.88 8.04
N ALA A 6 20.46 -24.94 8.71
CA ALA A 6 19.06 -24.64 8.43
C ALA A 6 18.90 -23.79 7.16
N SER A 7 19.88 -22.95 6.85
CA SER A 7 19.87 -22.13 5.64
C SER A 7 19.97 -22.99 4.38
N VAL A 8 20.85 -23.99 4.33
CA VAL A 8 21.06 -24.80 3.10
C VAL A 8 19.80 -25.57 2.67
N ALA A 9 18.99 -26.05 3.61
CA ALA A 9 17.73 -26.72 3.29
C ALA A 9 16.65 -25.77 2.73
N ALA A 10 16.66 -24.49 3.15
CA ALA A 10 15.73 -23.48 2.63
C ALA A 10 16.07 -23.00 1.21
N TRP A 11 17.29 -23.28 0.71
CA TRP A 11 17.74 -22.88 -0.63
C TRP A 11 17.53 -23.94 -1.72
N GLN A 12 17.12 -25.17 -1.36
CA GLN A 12 16.89 -26.25 -2.34
C GLN A 12 15.41 -26.45 -2.73
N ASP A 13 14.50 -25.64 -2.19
CA ASP A 13 13.06 -25.75 -2.46
C ASP A 13 12.58 -24.61 -3.37
N GLU A 14 12.87 -24.72 -4.67
CA GLU A 14 12.43 -23.75 -5.68
C GLU A 14 10.92 -23.84 -5.98
N ALA A 15 10.26 -24.96 -5.65
CA ALA A 15 8.83 -25.16 -5.88
C ALA A 15 7.99 -24.27 -4.95
N HIS A 16 8.37 -24.20 -3.66
CA HIS A 16 7.73 -23.31 -2.69
C HIS A 16 7.86 -21.82 -3.04
N VAL A 17 8.91 -21.42 -3.76
CA VAL A 17 9.11 -20.03 -4.21
C VAL A 17 8.12 -19.67 -5.32
N GLN A 18 7.79 -20.61 -6.21
CA GLN A 18 6.80 -20.39 -7.28
C GLN A 18 5.38 -20.28 -6.71
N ASP A 19 5.01 -21.19 -5.80
CA ASP A 19 3.69 -21.18 -5.15
C ASP A 19 3.47 -19.90 -4.33
N ASN A 20 4.50 -19.42 -3.62
CA ASN A 20 4.42 -18.14 -2.93
C ASN A 20 4.23 -16.98 -3.91
N ARG A 21 4.99 -16.93 -5.02
CA ARG A 21 4.82 -15.88 -6.05
C ARG A 21 3.43 -15.90 -6.66
N GLU A 22 2.88 -17.08 -6.92
CA GLU A 22 1.53 -17.20 -7.47
C GLU A 22 0.47 -16.74 -6.47
N LEU A 23 0.64 -17.07 -5.19
CA LEU A 23 -0.23 -16.60 -4.12
C LEU A 23 -0.21 -15.08 -4.00
N TYR A 24 0.96 -14.44 -4.10
CA TYR A 24 1.04 -12.97 -4.17
C TYR A 24 0.38 -12.44 -5.44
N ARG A 25 0.63 -13.02 -6.61
CA ARG A 25 -0.04 -12.59 -7.86
C ARG A 25 -1.56 -12.65 -7.74
N ARG A 26 -2.11 -13.70 -7.14
CA ARG A 26 -3.56 -13.83 -6.90
C ARG A 26 -4.07 -12.74 -5.95
N LYS A 27 -3.32 -12.43 -4.88
CA LYS A 27 -3.64 -11.30 -3.98
C LYS A 27 -3.68 -9.97 -4.71
N PHE A 28 -2.64 -9.65 -5.48
CA PHE A 28 -2.60 -8.42 -6.25
C PHE A 28 -3.72 -8.38 -7.31
N ALA A 29 -3.95 -9.47 -8.04
CA ALA A 29 -5.01 -9.55 -9.04
C ALA A 29 -6.42 -9.37 -8.45
N ALA A 30 -6.66 -9.78 -7.19
CA ALA A 30 -7.94 -9.58 -6.52
C ALA A 30 -8.11 -8.15 -5.96
N VAL A 31 -7.05 -7.59 -5.37
CA VAL A 31 -7.09 -6.30 -4.67
C VAL A 31 -7.00 -5.11 -5.61
N THR A 32 -6.12 -5.17 -6.61
CA THR A 32 -5.86 -4.07 -7.54
C THR A 32 -7.11 -3.58 -8.28
N PRO A 33 -8.00 -4.41 -8.86
CA PRO A 33 -9.19 -3.90 -9.55
C PRO A 33 -10.13 -3.16 -8.59
N ILE A 34 -10.31 -3.65 -7.37
CA ILE A 34 -11.18 -3.03 -6.35
C ILE A 34 -10.68 -1.62 -6.01
N LEU A 35 -9.37 -1.48 -5.81
CA LEU A 35 -8.75 -0.19 -5.51
C LEU A 35 -8.69 0.74 -6.74
N ALA A 36 -8.45 0.20 -7.93
CA ALA A 36 -8.38 0.98 -9.17
C ALA A 36 -9.71 1.66 -9.54
N GLU A 37 -10.84 1.14 -9.09
CA GLU A 37 -12.15 1.79 -9.26
C GLU A 37 -12.30 3.09 -8.47
N VAL A 38 -11.54 3.25 -7.38
CA VAL A 38 -11.75 4.31 -6.38
C VAL A 38 -10.57 5.25 -6.24
N MET A 39 -9.38 4.80 -6.61
CA MET A 39 -8.14 5.57 -6.52
C MET A 39 -7.16 5.17 -7.62
N ASP A 40 -6.24 6.07 -7.92
CA ASP A 40 -5.18 5.82 -8.90
C ASP A 40 -4.10 4.94 -8.27
N VAL A 41 -4.14 3.65 -8.60
CA VAL A 41 -3.21 2.61 -8.16
C VAL A 41 -2.76 1.80 -9.37
N ALA A 42 -1.45 1.56 -9.46
CA ALA A 42 -0.88 0.70 -10.50
C ALA A 42 -0.42 -0.63 -9.90
N LEU A 43 -0.56 -1.70 -10.67
CA LEU A 43 0.03 -3.00 -10.34
C LEU A 43 1.57 -2.85 -10.39
N PRO A 44 2.31 -3.14 -9.31
CA PRO A 44 3.76 -3.05 -9.31
C PRO A 44 4.37 -4.22 -10.11
N ASP A 45 5.43 -3.95 -10.88
CA ASP A 45 6.19 -4.97 -11.63
C ASP A 45 6.84 -6.02 -10.71
N ALA A 46 7.17 -5.65 -9.48
CA ALA A 46 7.64 -6.53 -8.43
C ALA A 46 7.46 -5.89 -7.03
N GLY A 47 7.14 -6.71 -6.02
CA GLY A 47 7.15 -6.29 -4.61
C GLY A 47 5.86 -6.57 -3.85
N PHE A 48 5.84 -6.19 -2.57
CA PHE A 48 4.70 -6.39 -1.65
C PHE A 48 3.92 -5.10 -1.36
N TYR A 49 4.28 -4.01 -2.05
CA TYR A 49 3.77 -2.68 -1.73
C TYR A 49 2.97 -2.10 -2.90
N LEU A 50 1.74 -1.69 -2.59
CA LEU A 50 0.94 -0.86 -3.49
C LEU A 50 1.18 0.61 -3.16
N TRP A 51 1.55 1.38 -4.17
CA TRP A 51 1.59 2.84 -4.12
C TRP A 51 0.32 3.38 -4.76
N ALA A 52 -0.55 3.95 -3.93
CA ALA A 52 -1.81 4.50 -4.40
C ALA A 52 -1.84 6.00 -4.14
N LYS A 53 -2.28 6.76 -5.15
CA LYS A 53 -2.44 8.20 -5.05
C LYS A 53 -3.74 8.51 -4.31
N VAL A 54 -3.65 9.40 -3.32
CA VAL A 54 -4.81 9.88 -2.58
C VAL A 54 -5.70 10.67 -3.55
N PRO A 55 -7.01 10.43 -3.60
CA PRO A 55 -7.90 11.19 -4.47
C PRO A 55 -7.83 12.70 -4.18
N GLN A 56 -7.85 13.54 -5.22
CA GLN A 56 -7.73 15.01 -5.10
C GLN A 56 -8.74 15.63 -4.13
N ARG A 57 -9.93 15.04 -3.95
CA ARG A 57 -10.93 15.56 -3.01
C ARG A 57 -10.49 15.53 -1.54
N PHE A 58 -9.53 14.67 -1.19
CA PHE A 58 -8.92 14.65 0.14
C PHE A 58 -7.68 15.54 0.22
N GLU A 59 -7.23 16.11 -0.91
CA GLU A 59 -6.22 17.17 -0.90
C GLU A 59 -6.86 18.44 -0.35
N ARG A 60 -6.29 18.96 0.74
CA ARG A 60 -6.67 20.26 1.28
C ARG A 60 -5.72 21.34 0.76
N PRO A 61 -6.22 22.31 -0.03
CA PRO A 61 -5.41 23.45 -0.45
C PRO A 61 -4.92 24.23 0.78
N GLY A 62 -3.64 24.57 0.81
CA GLY A 62 -3.06 25.47 1.83
C GLY A 62 -2.67 24.82 3.16
N THR A 63 -2.90 23.52 3.36
CA THR A 63 -2.32 22.80 4.52
C THR A 63 -0.99 22.13 4.14
N PRO A 64 0.13 22.49 4.78
CA PRO A 64 1.42 21.82 4.56
C PRO A 64 1.46 20.38 5.10
N HIS A 65 0.45 19.97 5.88
CA HIS A 65 0.28 18.60 6.33
C HIS A 65 -0.45 17.78 5.26
N SER A 66 0.34 17.23 4.33
CA SER A 66 0.18 15.92 3.70
C SER A 66 -1.24 15.34 3.73
N SER A 67 -2.00 15.53 2.64
CA SER A 67 -3.32 14.92 2.38
C SER A 67 -3.36 13.42 2.73
N ASP A 68 -2.23 12.74 2.55
CA ASP A 68 -2.00 11.33 2.88
C ASP A 68 -2.02 11.03 4.39
N CYS A 69 -1.52 11.91 5.25
CA CYS A 69 -1.62 11.74 6.71
C CYS A 69 -3.07 11.84 7.18
N HIS A 70 -3.82 12.81 6.66
CA HIS A 70 -5.23 12.96 6.99
C HIS A 70 -6.03 11.74 6.51
N PHE A 71 -5.84 11.35 5.25
CA PHE A 71 -6.48 10.16 4.69
C PHE A 71 -6.19 8.90 5.52
N ALA A 72 -4.92 8.66 5.87
CA ALA A 72 -4.52 7.51 6.68
C ALA A 72 -5.16 7.52 8.07
N ARG A 73 -5.26 8.69 8.71
CA ARG A 73 -5.88 8.84 10.03
C ARG A 73 -7.38 8.58 10.00
N GLU A 74 -8.09 9.16 9.03
CA GLU A 74 -9.54 8.95 8.90
C GLU A 74 -9.87 7.51 8.54
N LEU A 75 -9.08 6.89 7.65
CA LEU A 75 -9.23 5.49 7.29
C LEU A 75 -9.03 4.56 8.51
N LEU A 76 -8.02 4.85 9.34
CA LEU A 76 -7.81 4.11 10.58
C LEU A 76 -8.95 4.32 11.57
N ALA A 77 -9.43 5.56 11.74
CA ALA A 77 -10.48 5.88 12.70
C ALA A 77 -11.84 5.26 12.33
N GLN A 78 -12.19 5.24 11.04
CA GLN A 78 -13.52 4.82 10.58
C GLN A 78 -13.58 3.35 10.18
N TYR A 79 -12.51 2.81 9.60
CA TYR A 79 -12.51 1.45 9.03
C TYR A 79 -11.47 0.52 9.66
N ASN A 80 -10.70 1.01 10.63
CA ASN A 80 -9.62 0.29 11.32
C ASN A 80 -8.57 -0.29 10.36
N VAL A 81 -8.28 0.43 9.26
CA VAL A 81 -7.27 0.04 8.27
C VAL A 81 -6.06 0.97 8.38
N ALA A 82 -4.91 0.40 8.74
CA ALA A 82 -3.66 1.14 8.87
C ALA A 82 -2.91 1.19 7.53
N VAL A 83 -2.60 2.40 7.05
CA VAL A 83 -1.81 2.64 5.84
C VAL A 83 -0.67 3.61 6.16
N LEU A 84 0.43 3.53 5.40
CA LEU A 84 1.57 4.41 5.64
C LEU A 84 1.50 5.65 4.74
N PRO A 85 1.48 6.87 5.31
CA PRO A 85 1.55 8.11 4.54
C PRO A 85 2.89 8.21 3.79
N GLY A 86 2.84 8.46 2.49
CA GLY A 86 4.03 8.60 1.65
C GLY A 86 4.91 9.78 2.04
N SER A 87 4.34 10.81 2.66
CA SER A 87 5.10 11.96 3.16
C SER A 87 6.14 11.59 4.21
N TYR A 88 5.97 10.47 4.92
CA TYR A 88 6.97 9.99 5.88
C TYR A 88 8.16 9.31 5.20
N LEU A 89 8.01 8.87 3.95
CA LEU A 89 9.06 8.16 3.21
C LEU A 89 9.97 9.09 2.41
N ALA A 90 9.64 10.37 2.31
CA ALA A 90 10.40 11.33 1.53
C ALA A 90 10.66 12.61 2.33
N ARG A 91 11.89 13.11 2.21
CA ARG A 91 12.31 14.36 2.83
C ARG A 91 11.98 15.51 1.90
N SER A 92 11.40 16.58 2.43
CA SER A 92 11.26 17.84 1.70
C SER A 92 12.65 18.33 1.31
N SER A 93 12.93 18.41 0.01
CA SER A 93 14.20 18.93 -0.49
C SER A 93 14.11 20.44 -0.67
N THR A 94 15.08 21.16 -0.14
CA THR A 94 15.24 22.62 -0.35
C THR A 94 16.11 22.93 -1.58
N THR A 95 16.68 21.91 -2.24
CA THR A 95 17.66 22.05 -3.34
C THR A 95 17.21 21.41 -4.66
N GLY A 96 15.91 21.11 -4.79
CA GLY A 96 15.28 20.58 -6.01
C GLY A 96 13.82 21.04 -6.14
N ALA A 97 12.99 20.34 -6.93
CA ALA A 97 11.56 20.65 -7.06
C ALA A 97 10.91 20.86 -5.68
N ALA A 98 10.43 22.08 -5.42
CA ALA A 98 9.91 22.48 -4.13
C ALA A 98 8.73 21.56 -3.72
N GLY A 99 8.93 20.70 -2.72
CA GLY A 99 7.89 19.81 -2.22
C GLY A 99 8.41 18.45 -1.74
N ASN A 100 7.50 17.67 -1.14
CA ASN A 100 7.76 16.29 -0.73
C ASN A 100 7.27 15.35 -1.85
N PRO A 101 8.15 14.57 -2.52
CA PRO A 101 7.74 13.67 -3.61
C PRO A 101 6.85 12.51 -3.16
N GLY A 102 6.79 12.23 -1.85
CA GLY A 102 5.87 11.25 -1.26
C GLY A 102 4.52 11.81 -0.86
N ALA A 103 4.32 13.13 -0.92
CA ALA A 103 3.05 13.75 -0.54
C ALA A 103 1.91 13.34 -1.47
N GLY A 104 0.72 13.14 -0.89
CA GLY A 104 -0.48 12.75 -1.64
C GLY A 104 -0.47 11.29 -2.12
N ARG A 105 0.42 10.45 -1.59
CA ARG A 105 0.43 9.00 -1.86
C ARG A 105 0.42 8.22 -0.55
N ILE A 106 -0.17 7.04 -0.58
CA ILE A 106 -0.14 6.08 0.53
C ILE A 106 0.54 4.79 0.07
N ARG A 107 1.25 4.16 1.00
CA ARG A 107 1.83 2.83 0.84
C ARG A 107 1.01 1.81 1.61
N MET A 108 0.57 0.77 0.91
CA MET A 108 -0.13 -0.38 1.47
C MET A 108 0.73 -1.63 1.31
N ALA A 109 0.85 -2.44 2.38
CA ALA A 109 1.61 -3.68 2.35
C ALA A 109 0.65 -4.88 2.39
N LEU A 110 0.63 -5.69 1.33
CA LEU A 110 -0.25 -6.87 1.22
C LEU A 110 0.43 -8.10 1.84
N VAL A 111 0.68 -8.04 3.15
CA VAL A 111 1.33 -9.13 3.91
C VAL A 111 0.31 -10.10 4.52
N ALA A 112 -0.92 -9.62 4.73
CA ALA A 112 -2.03 -10.35 5.35
C ALA A 112 -2.58 -11.48 4.44
N GLY A 113 -3.54 -12.27 4.93
CA GLY A 113 -4.24 -13.29 4.13
C GLY A 113 -4.93 -12.70 2.89
N LEU A 114 -5.26 -13.53 1.90
CA LEU A 114 -5.97 -13.06 0.70
C LEU A 114 -7.29 -12.38 1.07
N ASP A 115 -8.09 -13.04 1.90
CA ASP A 115 -9.40 -12.56 2.31
C ASP A 115 -9.30 -11.25 3.10
N GLU A 116 -8.34 -11.13 4.03
CA GLU A 116 -8.07 -9.91 4.78
C GLU A 116 -7.64 -8.75 3.86
N CYS A 117 -6.84 -9.03 2.83
CA CYS A 117 -6.42 -8.03 1.86
C CYS A 117 -7.60 -7.54 1.01
N VAL A 118 -8.48 -8.46 0.56
CA VAL A 118 -9.68 -8.13 -0.20
C VAL A 118 -10.66 -7.34 0.66
N GLU A 119 -10.87 -7.74 1.91
CA GLU A 119 -11.72 -7.02 2.85
C GLU A 119 -11.19 -5.61 3.11
N ALA A 120 -9.88 -5.45 3.36
CA ALA A 120 -9.26 -4.14 3.51
C ALA A 120 -9.44 -3.26 2.26
N ALA A 121 -9.30 -3.83 1.06
CA ALA A 121 -9.53 -3.14 -0.21
C ALA A 121 -10.98 -2.66 -0.34
N GLN A 122 -11.94 -3.51 0.00
CA GLN A 122 -13.37 -3.18 0.00
C GLN A 122 -13.70 -2.09 1.00
N ARG A 123 -13.13 -2.14 2.22
CA ARG A 123 -13.29 -1.10 3.25
C ARG A 123 -12.74 0.26 2.78
N ILE A 124 -11.57 0.27 2.14
CA ILE A 124 -11.00 1.49 1.53
C ILE A 124 -11.92 2.03 0.44
N ALA A 125 -12.42 1.15 -0.44
CA ALA A 125 -13.34 1.54 -1.49
C ALA A 125 -14.66 2.10 -0.93
N ALA A 126 -15.19 1.47 0.11
CA ALA A 126 -16.37 1.94 0.83
C ALA A 126 -16.14 3.31 1.47
N PHE A 127 -15.02 3.52 2.17
CA PHE A 127 -14.65 4.82 2.75
C PHE A 127 -14.58 5.93 1.69
N ILE A 128 -13.96 5.63 0.56
CA ILE A 128 -13.86 6.55 -0.56
C ILE A 128 -15.24 6.91 -1.10
N ARG A 129 -16.13 5.93 -1.29
CA ARG A 129 -17.48 6.11 -1.85
C ARG A 129 -18.45 6.74 -0.85
N SER A 130 -18.34 6.43 0.44
CA SER A 130 -19.20 6.99 1.49
C SER A 130 -18.94 8.47 1.74
N THR A 131 -17.75 8.94 1.34
CA THR A 131 -17.34 10.34 1.43
C THR A 131 -17.51 11.05 0.07
N GLN A 132 -18.37 10.52 -0.82
CA GLN A 132 -18.84 11.21 -2.05
C GLN A 132 -19.99 12.17 -1.75
#